data_AF-A0A1M4PRT8-F1
#
_entry.id   AF-A0A1M4PRT8-F1
#
_cell.length_a   1.000
_cell.length_b   1.000
_cell.length_c   1.000
_cell.angle_alpha   90.00
_cell.angle_beta   90.00
_cell.angle_gamma   90.00
#
_symmetry.space_group_name_H-M   'P 1'
#
loop_
_entity.id
_entity.type
_entity.pdbx_description
1 polymer ?
#
loop_
_entity_poly.entity_id
_entity_poly.type
_entity_poly.pdbx_seq_one_letter_code
_entity_poly.pdbx_strand_id
1 'polypeptide(L)'
;MHILSVNHNELDFKTIEEEIYKTVCKVACGIMKDILEKIDLMLLAKRDTEKYRNKGFRRTCIHTIMGEVEYERRIYQTEDNDGKSMHVYLLDQYLKKETIGHVSSNLAEKIVENVLEQSYRKSAKKYYL
;
A
#
# COMPACT_ATOMS: atom_id res chain seq x y z
N MET A 1 -24.50 -0.66 8.98
CA MET A 1 -25.16 -1.43 10.06
C MET A 1 -24.60 -2.85 10.01
N HIS A 2 -23.64 -3.19 10.88
CA HIS A 2 -23.24 -4.58 11.07
C HIS A 2 -24.06 -5.15 12.24
N ILE A 3 -25.03 -6.00 11.90
CA ILE A 3 -25.79 -6.76 12.89
C ILE A 3 -24.89 -7.93 13.27
N LEU A 4 -24.25 -7.84 14.45
CA LEU A 4 -23.71 -9.00 15.13
C LEU A 4 -24.90 -9.90 15.46
N SER A 5 -25.18 -10.89 14.60
CA SER A 5 -26.17 -11.92 14.87
C SER A 5 -25.63 -12.77 16.01
N VAL A 6 -26.15 -12.55 17.22
CA VAL A 6 -25.90 -13.40 18.38
C VAL A 6 -26.67 -14.71 18.19
N ASN A 7 -26.21 -15.53 17.25
CA ASN A 7 -26.64 -16.92 17.16
C ASN A 7 -25.85 -17.70 18.19
N HIS A 8 -26.57 -18.22 19.18
CA HIS A 8 -26.16 -19.21 20.18
C HIS A 8 -24.94 -20.04 19.77
N ASN A 9 -23.77 -19.52 20.12
CA ASN A 9 -22.50 -20.18 20.41
C ASN A 9 -21.63 -19.08 21.03
N GLU A 10 -20.96 -19.40 22.12
CA GLU A 10 -20.18 -18.47 22.93
C GLU A 10 -19.33 -17.54 22.05
N LEU A 11 -19.67 -16.25 22.04
CA LEU A 11 -18.90 -15.21 21.36
C LEU A 11 -17.59 -15.04 22.14
N ASP A 12 -16.53 -15.68 21.66
CA ASP A 12 -15.19 -15.54 22.23
C ASP A 12 -14.67 -14.12 21.97
N PHE A 13 -14.10 -13.48 22.99
CA PHE A 13 -13.55 -12.12 22.89
C PHE A 13 -12.54 -12.01 21.74
N LYS A 14 -11.79 -13.09 21.50
CA LYS A 14 -10.84 -13.19 20.40
C LYS A 14 -11.49 -13.01 19.02
N THR A 15 -12.67 -13.59 18.79
CA THR A 15 -13.37 -13.47 17.50
C THR A 15 -13.87 -12.05 17.28
N ILE A 16 -14.36 -11.40 18.34
CA ILE A 16 -14.78 -10.00 18.29
C ILE A 16 -13.59 -9.09 17.97
N GLU A 17 -12.45 -9.28 18.63
CA GLU A 17 -11.23 -8.51 18.38
C GLU A 17 -10.72 -8.70 16.94
N GLU A 18 -10.72 -9.92 16.42
CA GLU A 18 -10.32 -10.22 15.04
C GLU A 18 -11.25 -9.55 14.01
N GLU A 19 -12.56 -9.54 14.24
CA GLU A 19 -13.53 -8.86 13.36
C GLU A 19 -13.37 -7.34 13.39
N ILE A 20 -13.16 -6.75 14.56
CA ILE A 20 -12.92 -5.31 14.71
C ILE A 20 -11.62 -4.95 13.99
N TYR A 21 -10.54 -5.69 14.23
CA TYR A 21 -9.24 -5.46 13.59
C TYR A 21 -9.36 -5.53 12.06
N LYS A 22 -9.99 -6.58 11.52
CA LYS A 22 -10.23 -6.73 10.08
C LYS A 22 -11.03 -5.56 9.51
N THR A 23 -12.03 -5.09 10.23
CA THR A 23 -12.87 -3.97 9.81
C THR A 23 -12.08 -2.67 9.77
N VAL A 24 -11.29 -2.38 10.81
CA VAL A 24 -10.42 -1.20 10.87
C VAL A 24 -9.35 -1.23 9.78
N CYS A 25 -8.71 -2.38 9.55
CA CYS A 25 -7.73 -2.55 8.48
C CYS A 25 -8.32 -2.28 7.10
N LYS A 26 -9.54 -2.76 6.81
CA LYS A 26 -10.22 -2.46 5.53
C LYS A 26 -10.43 -0.96 5.34
N VAL A 27 -10.88 -0.26 6.38
CA VAL A 27 -11.06 1.20 6.33
C VAL A 27 -9.72 1.91 6.14
N ALA A 28 -8.68 1.48 6.87
CA ALA A 28 -7.34 2.05 6.78
C ALA A 28 -6.73 1.86 5.38
N CYS A 29 -6.91 0.70 4.74
CA CYS A 29 -6.49 0.46 3.36
C CYS A 29 -7.17 1.44 2.38
N GLY A 30 -8.47 1.70 2.55
CA GLY A 30 -9.20 2.70 1.76
C GLY A 30 -8.66 4.11 1.94
N ILE A 31 -8.41 4.52 3.19
CA ILE A 31 -7.83 5.83 3.49
C ILE A 31 -6.42 5.96 2.90
N MET A 32 -5.61 4.90 2.98
CA MET A 32 -4.26 4.89 2.42
C MET A 32 -4.28 5.06 0.90
N LYS A 33 -5.19 4.36 0.20
CA LYS A 33 -5.43 4.55 -1.23
C LYS A 33 -5.75 6.02 -1.55
N ASP A 34 -6.71 6.60 -0.84
CA ASP A 34 -7.12 7.99 -1.07
C ASP A 34 -5.97 8.99 -0.86
N ILE A 35 -5.13 8.75 0.15
CA ILE A 35 -3.94 9.57 0.40
C ILE A 35 -2.94 9.45 -0.75
N LEU A 36 -2.66 8.24 -1.23
CA LEU A 36 -1.73 8.00 -2.34
C LEU A 36 -2.22 8.68 -3.63
N GLU A 37 -3.50 8.58 -3.95
CA GLU A 37 -4.10 9.23 -5.12
C GLU A 37 -4.10 10.76 -4.97
N LYS A 38 -4.32 11.30 -3.76
CA LYS A 38 -4.18 12.74 -3.49
C LYS A 38 -2.74 13.23 -3.64
N ILE A 39 -1.76 12.47 -3.18
CA ILE A 39 -0.35 12.80 -3.38
C ILE A 39 -0.03 12.81 -4.89
N ASP A 40 -0.52 11.84 -5.67
CA ASP A 40 -0.37 11.84 -7.13
C ASP A 40 -0.97 13.10 -7.78
N LEU A 41 -2.16 13.54 -7.33
CA LEU A 41 -2.78 14.80 -7.78
C LEU A 41 -1.94 16.03 -7.40
N MET A 42 -1.38 16.07 -6.19
CA MET A 42 -0.50 17.17 -5.76
C MET A 42 0.78 17.21 -6.58
N LEU A 43 1.35 16.05 -6.90
CA LEU A 43 2.52 15.94 -7.78
C LEU A 43 2.19 16.40 -9.19
N LEU A 44 1.00 16.10 -9.71
CA LEU A 44 0.52 16.62 -10.99
C LEU A 44 0.46 18.16 -11.00
N ALA A 45 -0.04 18.77 -9.93
CA ALA A 45 -0.16 20.22 -9.83
C ALA A 45 1.20 20.92 -9.69
N LYS A 46 2.15 20.30 -8.99
CA LYS A 46 3.50 20.83 -8.77
C LYS A 46 4.50 20.50 -9.88
N ARG A 47 4.14 19.66 -10.84
CA ARG A 47 5.08 19.18 -11.85
C ARG A 47 5.55 20.32 -12.76
N ASP A 48 6.76 20.14 -13.25
CA ASP A 48 7.25 20.88 -14.40
C ASP A 48 6.53 20.40 -15.67
N THR A 49 5.60 21.20 -16.18
CA THR A 49 4.78 20.87 -17.36
C THR A 49 5.57 20.79 -18.65
N GLU A 50 6.74 21.42 -18.72
CA GLU A 50 7.61 21.40 -19.90
C GLU A 50 8.39 20.09 -19.99
N LYS A 51 8.78 19.52 -18.85
CA LYS A 51 9.56 18.28 -18.77
C LYS A 51 8.73 17.02 -18.65
N TYR A 52 7.58 17.07 -17.98
CA TYR A 52 6.80 15.87 -17.63
C TYR A 52 5.43 15.85 -18.31
N ARG A 53 5.35 15.25 -19.50
CA ARG A 53 4.07 15.05 -20.20
C ARG A 53 3.31 13.87 -19.59
N ASN A 54 2.04 14.08 -19.22
CA ASN A 54 1.20 12.99 -18.70
C ASN A 54 0.80 12.07 -19.86
N LYS A 55 1.10 10.77 -19.74
CA LYS A 55 0.75 9.74 -20.74
C LYS A 55 -0.46 8.89 -20.36
N GLY A 56 -0.86 8.87 -19.08
CA GLY A 56 -1.99 8.08 -18.62
C GLY A 56 -1.82 7.58 -17.17
N PHE A 57 -2.61 6.58 -16.82
CA PHE A 57 -2.61 5.96 -15.50
C PHE A 57 -2.17 4.50 -15.57
N ARG A 58 -1.58 4.02 -14.49
CA ARG A 58 -1.25 2.61 -14.30
C ARG A 58 -1.65 2.17 -12.90
N ARG A 59 -2.32 1.02 -12.83
CA ARG A 59 -2.66 0.35 -11.58
C ARG A 59 -1.42 -0.28 -10.96
N THR A 60 -1.33 -0.21 -9.64
CA THR A 60 -0.31 -0.89 -8.86
C THR A 60 -0.86 -1.28 -7.49
N CYS A 61 -0.16 -2.18 -6.80
CA CYS A 61 -0.50 -2.60 -5.45
C CYS A 61 0.72 -2.43 -4.52
N ILE A 62 0.45 -2.08 -3.27
CA ILE A 62 1.43 -2.11 -2.18
C ILE A 62 0.91 -3.03 -1.08
N HIS A 63 1.76 -3.92 -0.62
CA HIS A 63 1.53 -4.78 0.53
C HIS A 63 1.96 -4.05 1.80
N THR A 64 1.00 -3.87 2.71
CA THR A 64 1.21 -3.23 4.01
C THR A 64 0.84 -4.20 5.13
N ILE A 65 1.17 -3.84 6.38
CA ILE A 65 0.74 -4.59 7.57
C ILE A 65 -0.79 -4.66 7.68
N MET A 66 -1.49 -3.67 7.14
CA MET A 66 -2.95 -3.57 7.19
C MET A 66 -3.62 -4.43 6.10
N GLY A 67 -2.88 -4.85 5.09
CA GLY A 67 -3.38 -5.55 3.92
C GLY A 67 -2.83 -4.98 2.61
N GLU A 68 -3.35 -5.50 1.51
CA GLU A 68 -3.02 -5.02 0.17
C GLU A 68 -3.80 -3.75 -0.16
N VAL A 69 -3.09 -2.73 -0.65
CA VAL A 69 -3.65 -1.45 -1.07
C VAL A 69 -3.44 -1.30 -2.56
N GLU A 70 -4.51 -1.43 -3.34
CA GLU A 70 -4.53 -1.19 -4.78
C GLU A 70 -4.86 0.28 -5.07
N TYR A 71 -4.03 0.93 -5.89
CA TYR A 71 -4.23 2.33 -6.26
C TYR A 71 -3.75 2.59 -7.70
N GLU A 72 -4.20 3.72 -8.26
CA GLU A 72 -3.79 4.19 -9.58
C GLU A 72 -2.77 5.32 -9.45
N ARG A 73 -1.71 5.28 -10.28
CA ARG A 73 -0.67 6.31 -10.34
C ARG A 73 -0.44 6.78 -11.77
N ARG A 74 0.00 8.02 -11.95
CA ARG A 74 0.25 8.59 -13.29
C ARG A 74 1.60 8.19 -13.86
N ILE A 75 1.62 8.03 -15.18
CA ILE A 75 2.84 7.81 -15.97
C ILE A 75 3.23 9.14 -16.62
N TYR A 76 4.47 9.55 -16.38
CA TYR A 76 5.04 10.74 -17.00
C TYR A 76 6.09 10.33 -18.02
N GLN A 77 6.10 11.01 -19.17
CA GLN A 77 7.18 10.92 -20.14
C GLN A 77 8.11 12.11 -19.95
N THR A 78 9.41 11.85 -19.87
CA THR A 78 10.49 12.85 -19.85
C THR A 78 11.49 12.51 -20.94
N GLU A 79 12.18 13.51 -21.47
CA GLU A 79 13.31 13.31 -22.37
C GLU A 79 14.61 13.45 -21.57
N ASP A 80 15.55 12.54 -21.78
CA ASP A 80 16.90 12.67 -21.24
C ASP A 80 17.75 13.59 -22.12
N ASN A 81 18.91 14.03 -21.64
CA ASN A 81 19.82 14.92 -22.38
C ASN A 81 20.30 14.32 -23.73
N ASP A 82 20.18 13.01 -23.91
CA ASP A 82 20.46 12.29 -25.17
C ASP A 82 19.22 12.14 -26.10
N GLY A 83 18.11 12.83 -25.82
CA GLY A 83 16.88 12.80 -26.63
C GLY A 83 16.09 11.49 -26.56
N LYS A 84 16.41 10.61 -25.60
CA LYS A 84 15.65 9.36 -25.36
C LYS A 84 14.47 9.64 -24.47
N SER A 85 13.28 9.22 -24.91
CA SER A 85 12.07 9.32 -24.09
C SER A 85 12.05 8.25 -23.00
N MET A 86 12.07 8.66 -21.74
CA MET A 86 11.95 7.81 -20.57
C MET A 86 10.58 7.95 -19.91
N HIS A 87 10.09 6.86 -19.31
CA HIS A 87 8.85 6.84 -18.56
C HIS A 87 9.17 6.84 -17.06
N VAL A 88 8.66 7.84 -16.35
CA VAL A 88 8.92 8.06 -14.92
C VAL A 88 7.61 8.10 -14.15
N TYR A 89 7.65 7.57 -12.93
CA TYR A 89 6.55 7.61 -11.97
C TYR A 89 6.96 8.56 -10.85
N LEU A 90 6.42 9.79 -10.83
CA LEU A 90 6.76 10.79 -9.81
C LEU A 90 6.36 10.30 -8.41
N LEU A 91 5.22 9.62 -8.30
CA LEU A 91 4.78 9.03 -7.05
C LEU A 91 5.78 8.00 -6.52
N ASP A 92 6.32 7.12 -7.38
CA ASP A 92 7.34 6.15 -6.97
C ASP A 92 8.65 6.84 -6.57
N GLN A 93 9.05 7.91 -7.24
CA GLN A 93 10.25 8.65 -6.85
C GLN A 93 10.07 9.32 -5.48
N TYR A 94 8.86 9.80 -5.19
CA TYR A 94 8.50 10.34 -3.89
C TYR A 94 8.48 9.25 -2.81
N LEU A 95 7.84 8.11 -3.10
CA LEU A 95 7.69 6.97 -2.19
C LEU A 95 8.95 6.12 -2.03
N LYS A 96 9.90 6.12 -2.99
CA LYS A 96 11.18 5.39 -2.88
C LYS A 96 12.05 5.82 -1.69
N LYS A 97 11.69 6.91 -1.01
CA LYS A 97 12.27 7.28 0.30
C LYS A 97 11.70 6.48 1.48
N GLU A 98 10.52 5.87 1.32
CA GLU A 98 9.75 5.22 2.38
C GLU A 98 9.37 3.76 2.08
N THR A 99 9.45 3.28 0.83
CA THR A 99 9.02 1.92 0.44
C THR A 99 10.14 1.10 -0.22
N ILE A 100 10.29 -0.17 0.17
CA ILE A 100 11.17 -1.14 -0.50
C ILE A 100 10.32 -1.92 -1.50
N GLY A 101 10.29 -1.47 -2.76
CA GLY A 101 9.49 -2.11 -3.82
C GLY A 101 7.98 -2.00 -3.56
N HIS A 102 7.25 -3.11 -3.70
CA HIS A 102 5.80 -3.19 -3.40
C HIS A 102 5.50 -3.43 -1.91
N VAL A 103 6.50 -3.35 -1.03
CA VAL A 103 6.36 -3.63 0.40
C VAL A 103 6.67 -2.37 1.20
N SER A 104 5.77 -2.00 2.12
CA SER A 104 6.04 -0.90 3.06
C SER A 104 7.24 -1.23 3.93
N SER A 105 8.14 -0.26 4.19
CA SER A 105 9.29 -0.42 5.10
C SER A 105 8.88 -1.04 6.44
N ASN A 106 7.78 -0.57 7.03
CA ASN A 106 7.26 -1.08 8.29
C ASN A 106 6.91 -2.58 8.25
N LEU A 107 6.40 -3.08 7.11
CA LEU A 107 6.13 -4.51 6.93
C LEU A 107 7.44 -5.30 6.81
N ALA A 108 8.42 -4.76 6.08
CA ALA A 108 9.74 -5.38 5.95
C ALA A 108 10.46 -5.47 7.31
N GLU A 109 10.40 -4.41 8.13
CA GLU A 109 10.95 -4.40 9.49
C GLU A 109 10.28 -5.44 10.38
N LYS A 110 8.94 -5.50 10.40
CA LYS A 110 8.21 -6.55 11.14
C LYS A 110 8.51 -7.96 10.64
N ILE A 111 8.76 -8.15 9.33
CA ILE A 111 9.18 -9.45 8.80
C ILE A 111 10.54 -9.83 9.36
N VAL A 112 11.50 -8.91 9.33
CA VAL A 112 12.86 -9.15 9.84
C VAL A 112 12.82 -9.46 11.33
N GLU A 113 12.08 -8.69 12.13
CA GLU A 113 11.88 -8.96 13.56
C GLU A 113 11.27 -10.35 13.80
N ASN A 114 10.18 -10.70 13.12
CA ASN A 114 9.55 -12.02 13.26
C ASN A 114 10.45 -13.17 12.78
N VAL A 115 11.33 -12.95 11.80
CA VAL A 115 12.28 -13.96 11.30
C VAL A 115 13.46 -14.13 12.27
N LEU A 116 13.84 -13.08 12.99
CA LEU A 116 14.85 -13.16 14.05
C LEU A 116 14.31 -13.83 15.31
N GLU A 117 13.04 -13.62 15.65
CA GLU A 117 12.41 -14.21 16.83
C GLU A 117 11.87 -15.64 16.61
N GLN A 118 11.55 -16.04 15.37
CA GLN A 118 11.00 -17.36 15.07
C GLN A 118 11.62 -17.99 13.82
N SER A 119 11.83 -19.32 13.89
CA SER A 119 12.20 -20.15 12.74
C SER A 119 11.31 -19.84 11.53
N TYR A 120 11.93 -19.64 10.36
CA TYR A 120 11.35 -19.25 9.07
C TYR A 120 10.03 -19.97 8.71
N ARG A 121 9.85 -21.22 9.18
CA ARG A 121 8.63 -22.03 8.98
C ARG A 121 7.40 -21.55 9.74
N LYS A 122 7.55 -20.88 10.88
CA LYS A 122 6.42 -20.36 11.68
C LYS A 122 5.95 -19.01 11.17
N SER A 123 6.87 -18.13 10.76
CA SER A 123 6.55 -16.78 10.28
C SER A 123 5.73 -16.80 8.98
N ALA A 124 5.97 -17.77 8.08
CA ALA A 124 5.17 -17.96 6.86
C ALA A 124 3.71 -18.36 7.13
N LYS A 125 3.41 -19.01 8.26
CA LYS A 125 2.07 -19.53 8.57
C LYS A 125 1.12 -18.45 9.10
N LYS A 126 1.66 -17.31 9.55
CA LYS A 126 0.88 -16.18 10.10
C LYS A 126 0.39 -15.19 9.04
N TYR A 127 0.78 -15.38 7.78
CA TYR A 127 0.40 -14.52 6.64
C TYR A 127 -0.98 -14.83 6.02
N TYR A 128 -1.73 -15.81 6.57
CA TYR A 128 -3.02 -16.26 6.04
C TYR A 128 -4.20 -16.11 7.03
N LEU A 129 -4.11 -15.19 8.01
CA LEU A 129 -5.19 -14.90 8.97
C LEU A 129 -5.52 -13.41 9.00
#